data_AF-A0A8S9RAG7-F1
#
_entry.id   AF-A0A8S9RAG7-F1
#
_cell.length_a   1.000
_cell.length_b   1.000
_cell.length_c   1.000
_cell.angle_alpha   90.00
_cell.angle_beta   90.00
_cell.angle_gamma   90.00
#
_symmetry.space_group_name_H-M   'P 1'
#
loop_
_entity.id
_entity.type
_entity.pdbx_description
1 polymer ?
#
loop_
_entity_poly.entity_id
_entity_poly.type
_entity_poly.pdbx_seq_one_letter_code
_entity_poly.pdbx_strand_id
1 'polypeptide(L)'
;MEKNNAMMILEEIKSSDLIENRVQLLTQLAQLDTQGDSDVPSFLQSLTALWEDVTCLDVSQCLLNKAILHVASKYLALDRSDCSQYFLAFGIKVSPWCGKHLYMSVMSMEESQEEEHSNIFFQLLLDYLRFSASSFTAIGKICFVSDEASAVKFVSEQLNLTKEVILNAKKVESFSSEILKAVQGVIDSIVRLCKEFSPTVNQCVNEMKINGNVGIARMEEGNSVCNLVSIITMGIKSMSELGMLAARDGGNLVTILNTSWKGVITLLQIDKHTLASKVDVGEIILKLISLIKESLRFAAEAWSCSAKENISATEARRVFLPVKFYLINAVKVAALFPSQASMVFKEISLCILMISANQAWLG
;
A
#
# COMPACT_ATOMS: atom_id res chain seq x y z
N MET A 1 -33.66 20.88 11.96
CA MET A 1 -32.88 21.76 12.87
C MET A 1 -31.55 21.09 13.28
N GLU A 2 -31.02 20.15 12.50
CA GLU A 2 -29.76 19.43 12.80
C GLU A 2 -28.54 19.99 12.06
N LYS A 3 -28.78 20.66 10.92
CA LYS A 3 -27.80 21.22 9.98
C LYS A 3 -26.79 22.21 10.59
N ASN A 4 -27.06 22.71 11.80
CA ASN A 4 -26.22 23.70 12.48
C ASN A 4 -25.35 23.08 13.59
N ASN A 5 -25.64 21.85 14.04
CA ASN A 5 -24.99 21.30 15.22
C ASN A 5 -23.57 20.79 14.93
N ALA A 6 -23.33 20.14 13.79
CA ALA A 6 -22.01 19.63 13.45
C ALA A 6 -20.97 20.74 13.25
N MET A 7 -21.35 21.82 12.56
CA MET A 7 -20.46 22.97 12.35
C MET A 7 -20.26 23.78 13.63
N MET A 8 -21.28 23.96 14.47
CA MET A 8 -21.12 24.58 15.78
C MET A 8 -20.13 23.81 16.67
N ILE A 9 -20.27 22.49 16.76
CA ILE A 9 -19.32 21.65 17.51
C ILE A 9 -17.91 21.78 16.94
N LEU A 10 -17.78 21.88 15.60
CA LEU A 10 -16.47 22.05 14.96
C LEU A 10 -15.81 23.39 15.31
N GLU A 11 -16.56 24.48 15.35
CA GLU A 11 -16.05 25.77 15.81
C GLU A 11 -15.72 25.75 17.31
N GLU A 12 -16.49 25.04 18.12
CA GLU A 12 -16.18 24.83 19.53
C GLU A 12 -14.86 24.07 19.72
N ILE A 13 -14.63 23.01 18.92
CA ILE A 13 -13.36 22.26 18.89
C ILE A 13 -12.19 23.19 18.54
N LYS A 14 -12.35 24.06 17.53
CA LYS A 14 -11.29 25.02 17.11
C LYS A 14 -10.97 26.05 18.19
N SER A 15 -11.97 26.45 18.98
CA SER A 15 -11.82 27.45 20.04
C SER A 15 -11.29 26.89 21.37
N SER A 16 -11.24 25.57 21.51
CA SER A 16 -10.86 24.92 22.76
C SER A 16 -9.36 24.72 22.87
N ASP A 17 -8.75 25.23 23.93
CA ASP A 17 -7.32 25.03 24.22
C ASP A 17 -7.03 23.67 24.90
N LEU A 18 -8.07 22.95 25.36
CA LEU A 18 -7.93 21.70 26.10
C LEU A 18 -8.14 20.49 25.18
N ILE A 19 -7.14 19.60 25.09
CA ILE A 19 -7.18 18.42 24.22
C ILE A 19 -8.33 17.48 24.63
N GLU A 20 -8.56 17.28 25.92
CA GLU A 20 -9.61 16.41 26.45
C GLU A 20 -11.00 16.89 26.03
N ASN A 21 -11.23 18.21 26.06
CA ASN A 21 -12.48 18.80 25.59
C ASN A 21 -12.66 18.59 24.09
N ARG A 22 -11.61 18.79 23.29
CA ARG A 22 -11.64 18.54 21.84
C ARG A 22 -11.95 17.08 21.52
N VAL A 23 -11.37 16.12 22.26
CA VAL A 23 -11.66 14.69 22.14
C VAL A 23 -13.13 14.38 22.45
N GLN A 24 -13.68 14.95 23.53
CA GLN A 24 -15.08 14.77 23.89
C GLN A 24 -16.03 15.31 22.81
N LEU A 25 -15.76 16.53 22.32
CA LEU A 25 -16.54 17.16 21.25
C LEU A 25 -16.48 16.37 19.94
N LEU A 26 -15.30 15.86 19.55
CA LEU A 26 -15.15 14.97 18.39
C LEU A 26 -15.92 13.65 18.57
N THR A 27 -15.97 13.13 19.79
CA THR A 27 -16.75 11.92 20.10
C THR A 27 -18.25 12.18 19.97
N GLN A 28 -18.73 13.33 20.44
CA GLN A 28 -20.12 13.76 20.25
C GLN A 28 -20.44 13.95 18.75
N LEU A 29 -19.52 14.56 18.01
CA LEU A 29 -19.63 14.77 16.57
C LEU A 29 -19.73 13.44 15.81
N ALA A 30 -18.97 12.41 16.23
CA ALA A 30 -19.06 11.07 15.68
C ALA A 30 -20.40 10.38 15.95
N GLN A 31 -21.19 10.83 16.92
CA GLN A 31 -22.50 10.26 17.25
C GLN A 31 -23.66 10.94 16.51
N LEU A 32 -23.48 12.13 15.93
CA LEU A 32 -24.54 12.85 15.21
C LEU A 32 -24.93 12.17 13.89
N ASP A 33 -26.22 12.11 13.55
CA ASP A 33 -26.66 11.62 12.25
C ASP A 33 -26.37 12.63 11.13
N THR A 34 -25.62 12.20 10.11
CA THR A 34 -25.04 13.07 9.07
C THR A 34 -25.63 12.87 7.67
N GLN A 35 -26.72 12.11 7.54
CA GLN A 35 -27.27 11.66 6.26
C GLN A 35 -27.88 12.77 5.37
N GLY A 36 -27.99 14.01 5.82
CA GLY A 36 -28.68 15.09 5.10
C GLY A 36 -27.94 16.42 4.97
N ASP A 37 -26.64 16.49 5.30
CA ASP A 37 -25.95 17.78 5.39
C ASP A 37 -25.39 18.26 4.04
N SER A 38 -25.63 19.53 3.68
CA SER A 38 -25.09 20.10 2.43
C SER A 38 -23.65 20.57 2.56
N ASP A 39 -23.18 20.76 3.80
CA ASP A 39 -21.92 21.45 4.10
C ASP A 39 -20.79 20.47 4.46
N VAL A 40 -20.95 19.19 4.09
CA VAL A 40 -19.93 18.13 4.33
C VAL A 40 -18.55 18.49 3.75
N PRO A 41 -18.42 19.09 2.55
CA PRO A 41 -17.12 19.50 2.02
C PRO A 41 -16.35 20.48 2.92
N SER A 42 -17.00 21.56 3.39
CA SER A 42 -16.36 22.57 4.26
C SER A 42 -16.06 22.00 5.65
N PHE A 43 -16.91 21.09 6.13
CA PHE A 43 -16.68 20.32 7.34
C PHE A 43 -15.42 19.46 7.23
N LEU A 44 -15.28 18.65 6.17
CA LEU A 44 -14.10 17.78 5.97
C LEU A 44 -12.80 18.58 5.79
N GLN A 45 -12.88 19.74 5.13
CA GLN A 45 -11.75 20.66 5.05
C GLN A 45 -11.31 21.15 6.43
N SER A 46 -12.26 21.57 7.27
CA SER A 46 -11.99 22.00 8.64
C SER A 46 -11.48 20.84 9.51
N LEU A 47 -12.02 19.63 9.35
CA LEU A 47 -11.55 18.42 10.04
C LEU A 47 -10.09 18.10 9.70
N THR A 48 -9.68 18.28 8.44
CA THR A 48 -8.28 18.11 8.01
C THR A 48 -7.36 19.16 8.65
N ALA A 49 -7.85 20.38 8.86
CA ALA A 49 -7.11 21.43 9.55
C ALA A 49 -6.90 21.13 11.04
N LEU A 50 -7.81 20.38 11.67
CA LEU A 50 -7.69 19.96 13.09
C LEU A 50 -6.59 18.93 13.33
N TRP A 51 -6.11 18.22 12.29
CA TRP A 51 -5.01 17.29 12.45
C TRP A 51 -3.73 18.03 12.82
N GLU A 52 -3.09 17.63 13.90
CA GLU A 52 -1.86 18.24 14.38
C GLU A 52 -0.65 17.39 14.00
N ASP A 53 0.34 18.03 13.39
CA ASP A 53 1.53 17.36 12.86
C ASP A 53 2.60 17.11 13.93
N VAL A 54 2.28 17.40 15.20
CA VAL A 54 3.16 17.17 16.35
C VAL A 54 3.15 15.68 16.68
N THR A 55 4.33 15.09 16.80
CA THR A 55 4.52 13.74 17.33
C THR A 55 4.52 13.80 18.86
N CYS A 56 3.82 12.89 19.53
CA CYS A 56 3.68 12.91 20.97
C CYS A 56 4.50 11.83 21.68
N LEU A 57 4.80 12.10 22.96
CA LEU A 57 5.31 11.13 23.92
C LEU A 57 4.25 10.80 24.99
N ASP A 58 3.01 11.25 24.80
CA ASP A 58 1.89 10.98 25.71
C ASP A 58 0.67 10.48 24.94
N VAL A 59 -0.37 10.08 25.68
CA VAL A 59 -1.61 9.53 25.12
C VAL A 59 -2.51 10.58 24.47
N SER A 60 -2.42 11.85 24.90
CA SER A 60 -3.44 12.87 24.61
C SER A 60 -3.52 13.21 23.13
N GLN A 61 -2.38 13.40 22.47
CA GLN A 61 -2.36 13.68 21.04
C GLN A 61 -2.82 12.50 20.19
N CYS A 62 -2.43 11.27 20.56
CA CYS A 62 -2.89 10.07 19.88
C CYS A 62 -4.41 9.89 20.03
N LEU A 63 -4.99 10.21 21.20
CA LEU A 63 -6.44 10.20 21.41
C LEU A 63 -7.15 11.23 20.54
N LEU A 64 -6.61 12.45 20.45
CA LEU A 64 -7.15 13.51 19.58
C LEU A 64 -7.14 13.09 18.12
N ASN A 65 -6.00 12.68 17.59
CA ASN A 65 -5.85 12.26 16.20
C ASN A 65 -6.72 11.02 15.88
N LYS A 66 -6.86 10.09 16.84
CA LYS A 66 -7.78 8.95 16.71
C LYS A 66 -9.25 9.39 16.62
N ALA A 67 -9.67 10.37 17.43
CA ALA A 67 -11.03 10.90 17.39
C ALA A 67 -11.32 11.63 16.06
N ILE A 68 -10.36 12.42 15.54
CA ILE A 68 -10.45 13.06 14.22
C ILE A 68 -10.62 12.00 13.12
N LEU A 69 -9.78 10.97 13.13
CA LEU A 69 -9.82 9.87 12.16
C LEU A 69 -11.14 9.10 12.21
N HIS A 70 -11.70 8.91 13.41
CA HIS A 70 -12.99 8.24 13.58
C HIS A 70 -14.12 9.03 12.91
N VAL A 71 -14.16 10.35 13.12
CA VAL A 71 -15.11 11.24 12.43
C VAL A 71 -14.89 11.17 10.91
N ALA A 72 -13.66 11.28 10.43
CA ALA A 72 -13.36 11.21 8.99
C ALA A 72 -13.84 9.89 8.36
N SER A 73 -13.64 8.77 9.08
CA SER A 73 -14.08 7.43 8.64
C SER A 73 -15.59 7.31 8.54
N LYS A 74 -16.33 7.93 9.47
CA LYS A 74 -17.80 7.99 9.42
C LYS A 74 -18.28 8.72 8.17
N TYR A 75 -17.68 9.86 7.84
CA TYR A 75 -18.06 10.60 6.64
C TYR A 75 -17.65 9.89 5.35
N LEU A 76 -16.52 9.19 5.35
CA LEU A 76 -16.10 8.35 4.22
C LEU A 76 -17.12 7.22 3.96
N ALA A 77 -17.70 6.64 5.01
CA ALA A 77 -18.72 5.60 4.90
C ALA A 77 -20.04 6.08 4.27
N LEU A 78 -20.27 7.39 4.16
CA LEU A 78 -21.41 7.94 3.42
C LEU A 78 -21.26 7.80 1.89
N ASP A 79 -20.08 7.40 1.40
CA ASP A 79 -19.81 7.11 -0.02
C ASP A 79 -20.16 8.28 -0.97
N ARG A 80 -19.96 9.50 -0.48
CA ARG A 80 -20.24 10.75 -1.21
C ARG A 80 -19.13 11.11 -2.18
N SER A 81 -19.46 11.19 -3.47
CA SER A 81 -18.48 11.43 -4.52
C SER A 81 -17.88 12.83 -4.53
N ASP A 82 -18.64 13.83 -4.07
CA ASP A 82 -18.19 15.22 -3.95
C ASP A 82 -17.18 15.44 -2.81
N CYS A 83 -16.91 14.41 -2.00
CA CYS A 83 -16.03 14.49 -0.84
C CYS A 83 -14.63 13.88 -1.05
N SER A 84 -14.38 13.20 -2.17
CA SER A 84 -13.16 12.40 -2.35
C SER A 84 -11.85 13.17 -2.27
N GLN A 85 -11.82 14.39 -2.80
CA GLN A 85 -10.65 15.29 -2.71
C GLN A 85 -10.27 15.62 -1.26
N TYR A 86 -11.25 15.69 -0.36
CA TYR A 86 -10.97 15.95 1.05
C TYR A 86 -10.41 14.72 1.76
N PHE A 87 -10.85 13.51 1.40
CA PHE A 87 -10.24 12.27 1.92
C PHE A 87 -8.82 12.06 1.40
N LEU A 88 -8.54 12.45 0.14
CA LEU A 88 -7.19 12.51 -0.40
C LEU A 88 -6.31 13.47 0.40
N ALA A 89 -6.76 14.71 0.60
CA ALA A 89 -6.03 15.73 1.36
C ALA A 89 -5.77 15.27 2.81
N PHE A 90 -6.77 14.69 3.46
CA PHE A 90 -6.65 14.13 4.80
C PHE A 90 -5.61 13.01 4.84
N GLY A 91 -5.71 12.04 3.93
CA GLY A 91 -4.75 10.94 3.85
C GLY A 91 -3.31 11.39 3.55
N ILE A 92 -3.12 12.39 2.71
CA ILE A 92 -1.79 12.98 2.44
C ILE A 92 -1.17 13.56 3.71
N LYS A 93 -1.98 14.14 4.60
CA LYS A 93 -1.51 14.72 5.86
C LYS A 93 -1.24 13.64 6.92
N VAL A 94 -2.11 12.64 7.03
CA VAL A 94 -2.02 11.61 8.07
C VAL A 94 -0.91 10.59 7.79
N SER A 95 -0.69 10.20 6.52
CA SER A 95 0.27 9.13 6.19
C SER A 95 1.69 9.39 6.70
N PRO A 96 2.29 10.58 6.44
CA PRO A 96 3.65 10.86 6.89
C PRO A 96 3.73 10.95 8.42
N TRP A 97 2.68 11.48 9.07
CA TRP A 97 2.60 11.51 10.53
C TRP A 97 2.61 10.09 11.11
N CYS A 98 1.79 9.18 10.58
CA CYS A 98 1.77 7.77 11.01
C CYS A 98 3.13 7.09 10.83
N GLY A 99 3.83 7.36 9.72
CA GLY A 99 5.17 6.79 9.48
C GLY A 99 6.21 7.33 10.46
N LYS A 100 6.23 8.66 10.67
CA LYS A 100 7.14 9.30 11.64
C LYS A 100 6.87 8.83 13.06
N HIS A 101 5.59 8.74 13.46
CA HIS A 101 5.20 8.32 14.79
C HIS A 101 5.48 6.84 15.02
N LEU A 102 5.30 5.98 14.01
CA LEU A 102 5.70 4.57 14.08
C LEU A 102 7.19 4.42 14.38
N TYR A 103 8.04 5.16 13.67
CA TYR A 103 9.48 5.16 13.92
C TYR A 103 9.79 5.57 15.37
N MET A 104 9.18 6.65 15.85
CA MET A 104 9.38 7.14 17.22
C MET A 104 8.89 6.15 18.27
N SER A 105 7.69 5.59 18.11
CA SER A 105 7.14 4.59 19.04
C SER A 105 7.99 3.33 19.10
N VAL A 106 8.50 2.86 17.96
CA VAL A 106 9.39 1.70 17.92
C VAL A 106 10.71 1.98 18.63
N MET A 107 11.30 3.16 18.45
CA MET A 107 12.52 3.56 19.16
C MET A 107 12.27 3.73 20.66
N SER A 108 11.14 4.32 21.06
CA SER A 108 10.82 4.47 22.48
C SER A 108 10.53 3.13 23.14
N MET A 109 9.94 2.15 22.46
CA MET A 109 9.74 0.79 23.02
C MET A 109 11.07 0.07 23.33
N GLU A 110 12.17 0.46 22.66
CA GLU A 110 13.52 -0.05 22.97
C GLU A 110 14.09 0.60 24.25
N GLU A 111 13.60 1.78 24.64
CA GLU A 111 14.13 2.62 25.74
C GLU A 111 13.22 2.74 26.97
N SER A 112 11.90 2.63 26.81
CA SER A 112 10.87 2.81 27.86
C SER A 112 9.64 1.90 27.65
N GLN A 113 8.88 1.65 28.73
CA GLN A 113 7.66 0.84 28.72
C GLN A 113 6.38 1.69 28.81
N GLU A 114 6.21 2.67 27.92
CA GLU A 114 4.94 3.40 27.80
C GLU A 114 3.93 2.59 26.97
N GLU A 115 3.42 1.51 27.58
CA GLU A 115 2.54 0.54 26.94
C GLU A 115 1.19 1.15 26.52
N GLU A 116 0.64 2.07 27.31
CA GLU A 116 -0.67 2.69 27.03
C GLU A 116 -0.64 3.58 25.78
N HIS A 117 0.35 4.48 25.67
CA HIS A 117 0.53 5.32 24.49
C HIS A 117 0.76 4.48 23.22
N SER A 118 1.62 3.46 23.33
CA SER A 118 1.89 2.54 22.22
C SER A 118 0.62 1.84 21.74
N ASN A 119 -0.20 1.32 22.66
CA ASN A 119 -1.47 0.66 22.33
C ASN A 119 -2.45 1.60 21.61
N ILE A 120 -2.58 2.85 22.08
CA ILE A 120 -3.46 3.84 21.45
C ILE A 120 -2.96 4.18 20.05
N PHE A 121 -1.65 4.38 19.88
CA PHE A 121 -1.06 4.67 18.58
C PHE A 121 -1.26 3.51 17.58
N PHE A 122 -0.96 2.26 17.96
CA PHE A 122 -1.12 1.13 17.05
C PHE A 122 -2.58 0.90 16.65
N GLN A 123 -3.53 1.19 17.54
CA GLN A 123 -4.95 1.21 17.20
C GLN A 123 -5.28 2.33 16.19
N LEU A 124 -4.74 3.54 16.38
CA LEU A 124 -4.89 4.64 15.41
C LEU A 124 -4.32 4.26 14.05
N LEU A 125 -3.10 3.70 14.00
CA LEU A 125 -2.45 3.25 12.77
C LEU A 125 -3.29 2.19 12.05
N LEU A 126 -3.83 1.22 12.80
CA LEU A 126 -4.72 0.20 12.26
C LEU A 126 -5.99 0.81 11.66
N ASP A 127 -6.63 1.73 12.39
CA ASP A 127 -7.83 2.43 11.92
C ASP A 127 -7.51 3.29 10.67
N TYR A 128 -6.31 3.86 10.61
CA TYR A 128 -5.88 4.67 9.48
C TYR A 128 -5.64 3.84 8.21
N LEU A 129 -5.00 2.68 8.33
CA LEU A 129 -4.83 1.75 7.21
C LEU A 129 -6.19 1.27 6.66
N ARG A 130 -7.19 1.09 7.53
CA ARG A 130 -8.56 0.76 7.09
C ARG A 130 -9.25 1.92 6.41
N PHE A 131 -9.07 3.14 6.94
CA PHE A 131 -9.55 4.37 6.32
C PHE A 131 -8.94 4.56 4.92
N SER A 132 -7.64 4.34 4.75
CA SER A 132 -6.97 4.52 3.46
C SER A 132 -7.43 3.50 2.41
N ALA A 133 -7.57 2.22 2.79
CA ALA A 133 -8.15 1.18 1.94
C ALA A 133 -9.57 1.54 1.47
N SER A 134 -10.41 2.03 2.39
CA SER A 134 -11.76 2.49 2.09
C SER A 134 -11.76 3.73 1.19
N SER A 135 -10.79 4.64 1.40
CA SER A 135 -10.64 5.86 0.60
C SER A 135 -10.30 5.52 -0.84
N PHE A 136 -9.38 4.59 -1.08
CA PHE A 136 -9.06 4.11 -2.43
C PHE A 136 -10.29 3.50 -3.12
N THR A 137 -11.11 2.73 -2.40
CA THR A 137 -12.35 2.18 -2.94
C THR A 137 -13.34 3.28 -3.33
N ALA A 138 -13.49 4.32 -2.51
CA ALA A 138 -14.37 5.45 -2.82
C ALA A 138 -13.86 6.25 -4.04
N ILE A 139 -12.56 6.54 -4.10
CA ILE A 139 -11.92 7.29 -5.18
C ILE A 139 -12.07 6.57 -6.52
N GLY A 140 -11.86 5.24 -6.53
CA GLY A 140 -11.90 4.46 -7.77
C GLY A 140 -13.28 4.44 -8.45
N LYS A 141 -14.36 4.57 -7.69
CA LYS A 141 -15.75 4.67 -8.23
C LYS A 141 -16.00 5.95 -9.03
N ILE A 142 -15.28 7.03 -8.75
CA ILE A 142 -15.68 8.37 -9.20
C ILE A 142 -15.02 8.75 -10.52
N CYS A 143 -13.98 8.01 -10.94
CA CYS A 143 -13.15 8.27 -12.12
C CYS A 143 -12.58 9.71 -12.09
N PHE A 144 -11.28 9.86 -11.86
CA PHE A 144 -10.62 11.16 -11.68
C PHE A 144 -11.04 12.23 -12.72
N VAL A 145 -11.81 13.23 -12.29
CA VAL A 145 -12.07 14.44 -13.10
C VAL A 145 -11.42 15.70 -12.51
N SER A 146 -11.00 15.73 -11.23
CA SER A 146 -10.57 16.99 -10.60
C SER A 146 -9.26 17.01 -9.78
N ASP A 147 -8.72 15.90 -9.23
CA ASP A 147 -7.55 15.99 -8.32
C ASP A 147 -6.53 14.82 -8.38
N GLU A 148 -6.04 14.54 -9.58
CA GLU A 148 -5.12 13.42 -9.81
C GLU A 148 -3.75 13.56 -9.14
N ALA A 149 -3.26 14.80 -8.99
CA ALA A 149 -1.98 15.06 -8.33
C ALA A 149 -2.02 14.64 -6.86
N SER A 150 -3.13 14.94 -6.16
CA SER A 150 -3.36 14.45 -4.80
C SER A 150 -3.52 12.93 -4.75
N ALA A 151 -4.11 12.32 -5.77
CA ALA A 151 -4.19 10.86 -5.88
C ALA A 151 -2.81 10.21 -5.94
N VAL A 152 -1.96 10.69 -6.83
CA VAL A 152 -0.57 10.22 -7.01
C VAL A 152 0.17 10.37 -5.69
N LYS A 153 0.05 11.54 -5.05
CA LYS A 153 0.70 11.82 -3.76
C LYS A 153 0.17 10.89 -2.67
N PHE A 154 -1.14 10.72 -2.54
CA PHE A 154 -1.73 9.85 -1.53
C PHE A 154 -1.32 8.39 -1.71
N VAL A 155 -1.33 7.86 -2.94
CA VAL A 155 -0.83 6.51 -3.23
C VAL A 155 0.65 6.38 -2.84
N SER A 156 1.48 7.37 -3.19
CA SER A 156 2.90 7.38 -2.83
C SER A 156 3.11 7.32 -1.33
N GLU A 157 2.43 8.16 -0.56
CA GLU A 157 2.57 8.19 0.89
C GLU A 157 2.04 6.90 1.54
N GLN A 158 0.97 6.31 1.00
CA GLN A 158 0.45 5.02 1.49
C GLN A 158 1.38 3.85 1.22
N LEU A 159 2.04 3.83 0.05
CA LEU A 159 3.04 2.81 -0.28
C LEU A 159 4.28 2.93 0.62
N ASN A 160 4.72 4.16 0.89
CA ASN A 160 5.80 4.43 1.84
C ASN A 160 5.44 3.97 3.25
N LEU A 161 4.26 4.37 3.77
CA LEU A 161 3.80 3.92 5.08
C LEU A 161 3.68 2.40 5.17
N THR A 162 3.12 1.76 4.14
CA THR A 162 3.02 0.30 4.07
C THR A 162 4.38 -0.39 4.20
N LYS A 163 5.40 0.15 3.54
CA LYS A 163 6.78 -0.35 3.62
C LYS A 163 7.34 -0.21 5.04
N GLU A 164 7.19 0.96 5.66
CA GLU A 164 7.63 1.20 7.04
C GLU A 164 6.93 0.30 8.04
N VAL A 165 5.62 0.09 7.87
CA VAL A 165 4.85 -0.81 8.73
C VAL A 165 5.35 -2.26 8.62
N ILE A 166 5.59 -2.75 7.41
CA ILE A 166 6.10 -4.11 7.21
C ILE A 166 7.49 -4.28 7.83
N LEU A 167 8.38 -3.30 7.66
CA LEU A 167 9.73 -3.33 8.25
C LEU A 167 9.72 -3.40 9.78
N ASN A 168 8.71 -2.79 10.40
CA ASN A 168 8.61 -2.72 11.87
C ASN A 168 7.60 -3.72 12.46
N ALA A 169 6.88 -4.50 11.66
CA ALA A 169 5.80 -5.38 12.12
C ALA A 169 6.24 -6.41 13.17
N LYS A 170 7.50 -6.85 13.13
CA LYS A 170 8.07 -7.79 14.12
C LYS A 170 8.32 -7.16 15.49
N LYS A 171 8.51 -5.83 15.54
CA LYS A 171 8.76 -5.10 16.78
C LYS A 171 7.48 -4.78 17.55
N VAL A 172 6.32 -5.02 16.93
CA VAL A 172 4.99 -4.69 17.45
C VAL A 172 4.15 -5.96 17.57
N GLU A 173 4.62 -6.93 18.36
CA GLU A 173 4.06 -8.29 18.39
C GLU A 173 2.55 -8.33 18.67
N SER A 174 2.04 -7.51 19.59
CA SER A 174 0.64 -7.50 20.02
C SER A 174 -0.36 -7.03 18.94
N PHE A 175 0.08 -6.23 17.96
CA PHE A 175 -0.77 -5.72 16.88
C PHE A 175 -0.36 -6.23 15.48
N SER A 176 0.73 -6.99 15.40
CA SER A 176 1.36 -7.38 14.13
C SER A 176 0.38 -8.03 13.16
N SER A 177 -0.44 -8.97 13.66
CA SER A 177 -1.42 -9.71 12.84
C SER A 177 -2.48 -8.80 12.24
N GLU A 178 -3.10 -7.93 13.04
CA GLU A 178 -4.15 -7.00 12.65
C GLU A 178 -3.62 -5.92 11.71
N ILE A 179 -2.44 -5.37 12.01
CA ILE A 179 -1.78 -4.36 11.19
C ILE A 179 -1.41 -4.96 9.83
N LEU A 180 -0.82 -6.17 9.78
CA LEU A 180 -0.47 -6.82 8.52
C LEU A 180 -1.71 -7.17 7.68
N LYS A 181 -2.84 -7.53 8.30
CA LYS A 181 -4.12 -7.69 7.60
C LYS A 181 -4.62 -6.36 7.02
N ALA A 182 -4.48 -5.26 7.75
CA ALA A 182 -4.87 -3.94 7.25
C ALA A 182 -3.96 -3.49 6.10
N VAL A 183 -2.64 -3.70 6.21
CA VAL A 183 -1.67 -3.49 5.13
C VAL A 183 -2.05 -4.30 3.88
N GLN A 184 -2.40 -5.57 4.04
CA GLN A 184 -2.89 -6.37 2.92
C GLN A 184 -4.11 -5.72 2.25
N GLY A 185 -5.07 -5.23 3.05
CA GLY A 185 -6.24 -4.50 2.56
C GLY A 185 -5.88 -3.23 1.79
N VAL A 186 -4.85 -2.50 2.20
CA VAL A 186 -4.33 -1.33 1.47
C VAL A 186 -3.75 -1.74 0.12
N ILE A 187 -2.88 -2.77 0.09
CA ILE A 187 -2.27 -3.28 -1.16
C ILE A 187 -3.37 -3.71 -2.14
N ASP A 188 -4.34 -4.51 -1.67
CA ASP A 188 -5.46 -4.98 -2.50
C ASP A 188 -6.32 -3.82 -3.03
N SER A 189 -6.53 -2.78 -2.22
CA SER A 189 -7.29 -1.59 -2.61
C SER A 189 -6.56 -0.75 -3.65
N ILE A 190 -5.23 -0.60 -3.55
CA ILE A 190 -4.42 0.08 -4.57
C ILE A 190 -4.43 -0.73 -5.88
N VAL A 191 -4.32 -2.06 -5.83
CA VAL A 191 -4.43 -2.90 -7.04
C VAL A 191 -5.80 -2.72 -7.69
N ARG A 192 -6.88 -2.68 -6.89
CA ARG A 192 -8.24 -2.47 -7.37
C ARG A 192 -8.40 -1.09 -8.02
N LEU A 193 -7.92 -0.04 -7.36
CA LEU A 193 -7.90 1.32 -7.88
C LEU A 193 -7.26 1.38 -9.27
N CYS A 194 -6.07 0.80 -9.42
CA CYS A 194 -5.38 0.75 -10.71
C CYS A 194 -6.18 0.00 -11.80
N LYS A 195 -6.91 -1.07 -11.44
CA LYS A 195 -7.77 -1.78 -12.39
C LYS A 195 -8.95 -0.93 -12.83
N GLU A 196 -9.57 -0.22 -11.90
CA GLU A 196 -10.68 0.69 -12.19
C GLU A 196 -10.23 1.82 -13.14
N PHE A 197 -8.96 2.20 -13.12
CA PHE A 197 -8.36 3.15 -14.06
C PHE A 197 -8.03 2.58 -15.44
N SER A 198 -7.96 1.25 -15.59
CA SER A 198 -7.52 0.62 -16.84
C SER A 198 -8.32 1.03 -18.08
N PRO A 199 -9.67 1.11 -18.06
CA PRO A 199 -10.44 1.52 -19.23
C PRO A 199 -10.10 2.96 -19.67
N THR A 200 -9.97 3.88 -18.71
CA THR A 200 -9.64 5.29 -18.95
C THR A 200 -8.25 5.43 -19.57
N VAL A 201 -7.25 4.72 -19.03
CA VAL A 201 -5.89 4.71 -19.59
C VAL A 201 -5.90 4.21 -21.04
N ASN A 202 -6.59 3.10 -21.32
CA ASN A 202 -6.66 2.53 -22.67
C ASN A 202 -7.36 3.47 -23.67
N GLN A 203 -8.44 4.14 -23.25
CA GLN A 203 -9.14 5.10 -24.09
C GLN A 203 -8.23 6.27 -24.46
N CYS A 204 -7.59 6.91 -23.48
CA CYS A 204 -6.76 8.07 -23.75
C CYS A 204 -5.50 7.73 -24.57
N VAL A 205 -4.87 6.58 -24.32
CA VAL A 205 -3.72 6.10 -25.12
C VAL A 205 -4.12 5.85 -26.58
N ASN A 206 -5.33 5.33 -26.83
CA ASN A 206 -5.83 5.13 -28.19
C ASN A 206 -6.15 6.45 -28.90
N GLU A 207 -6.74 7.42 -28.20
CA GLU A 207 -6.98 8.77 -28.73
C GLU A 207 -5.67 9.47 -29.13
N MET A 208 -4.60 9.29 -28.34
CA MET A 208 -3.26 9.82 -28.65
C MET A 208 -2.66 9.20 -29.92
N LYS A 209 -2.83 7.88 -30.11
CA LYS A 209 -2.33 7.18 -31.31
C LYS A 209 -3.06 7.63 -32.59
N ILE A 210 -4.32 8.02 -32.47
CA ILE A 210 -5.15 8.44 -33.61
C ILE A 210 -4.90 9.89 -34.00
N ASN A 211 -4.66 10.79 -33.04
CA ASN A 211 -4.64 12.24 -33.29
C ASN A 211 -3.25 12.87 -33.55
N GLY A 212 -2.16 12.09 -33.56
CA GLY A 212 -0.82 12.60 -33.89
C GLY A 212 -0.38 13.85 -33.10
N ASN A 213 0.37 14.76 -33.73
CA ASN A 213 0.93 15.97 -33.10
C ASN A 213 -0.10 16.97 -32.54
N VAL A 214 -1.39 16.86 -32.89
CA VAL A 214 -2.45 17.70 -32.32
C VAL A 214 -2.84 17.22 -30.91
N GLY A 215 -2.63 15.93 -30.60
CA GLY A 215 -2.73 15.37 -29.24
C GLY A 215 -1.57 15.75 -28.32
N ILE A 216 -0.40 16.09 -28.89
CA ILE A 216 0.78 16.54 -28.14
C ILE A 216 0.58 17.96 -27.59
N ALA A 217 -0.10 18.85 -28.33
CA ALA A 217 -0.44 20.19 -27.86
C ALA A 217 -1.45 20.20 -26.70
N ARG A 218 -2.36 19.21 -26.64
CA ARG A 218 -3.23 19.01 -25.45
C ARG A 218 -2.48 18.47 -24.23
N MET A 219 -1.26 17.98 -24.40
CA MET A 219 -0.41 17.50 -23.30
C MET A 219 0.20 18.65 -22.50
N GLU A 220 0.29 19.85 -23.09
CA GLU A 220 0.72 21.08 -22.38
C GLU A 220 -0.40 21.65 -21.50
N GLU A 221 -1.66 21.25 -21.72
CA GLU A 221 -2.83 21.63 -20.93
C GLU A 221 -3.57 20.38 -20.38
N GLY A 222 -3.00 19.69 -19.38
CA GLY A 222 -3.76 18.78 -18.50
C GLY A 222 -3.30 17.30 -18.48
N ASN A 223 -2.53 16.96 -17.45
CA ASN A 223 -1.65 15.80 -17.27
C ASN A 223 -2.33 14.46 -16.82
N SER A 224 -3.51 14.10 -17.32
CA SER A 224 -4.30 12.99 -16.74
C SER A 224 -3.77 11.58 -16.92
N VAL A 225 -3.47 11.23 -18.16
CA VAL A 225 -2.98 9.89 -18.51
C VAL A 225 -1.63 9.59 -17.86
N CYS A 226 -0.75 10.59 -17.79
CA CYS A 226 0.55 10.49 -17.14
C CYS A 226 0.42 10.22 -15.63
N ASN A 227 -0.55 10.82 -14.95
CA ASN A 227 -0.78 10.60 -13.52
C ASN A 227 -1.27 9.17 -13.24
N LEU A 228 -2.20 8.64 -14.03
CA LEU A 228 -2.68 7.26 -13.88
C LEU A 228 -1.58 6.22 -14.17
N VAL A 229 -0.80 6.43 -15.24
CA VAL A 229 0.36 5.59 -15.56
C VAL A 229 1.42 5.67 -14.45
N SER A 230 1.60 6.85 -13.84
CA SER A 230 2.48 7.04 -12.68
C SER A 230 2.03 6.21 -11.48
N ILE A 231 0.74 6.24 -11.14
CA ILE A 231 0.14 5.42 -10.05
C ILE A 231 0.39 3.93 -10.30
N ILE A 232 0.12 3.43 -11.51
CA ILE A 232 0.33 2.01 -11.84
C ILE A 232 1.83 1.65 -11.76
N THR A 233 2.70 2.49 -12.32
CA THR A 233 4.16 2.30 -12.30
C THR A 233 4.69 2.26 -10.88
N MET A 234 4.24 3.18 -10.03
CA MET A 234 4.58 3.25 -8.62
C MET A 234 4.08 2.00 -7.87
N GLY A 235 2.82 1.60 -8.10
CA GLY A 235 2.26 0.39 -7.54
C GLY A 235 3.08 -0.86 -7.88
N ILE A 236 3.52 -1.02 -9.13
CA ILE A 236 4.36 -2.15 -9.56
C ILE A 236 5.71 -2.14 -8.83
N LYS A 237 6.39 -1.00 -8.81
CA LYS A 237 7.71 -0.86 -8.15
C LYS A 237 7.61 -1.17 -6.67
N SER A 238 6.68 -0.51 -5.97
CA SER A 238 6.49 -0.71 -4.53
C SER A 238 6.05 -2.13 -4.21
N MET A 239 5.10 -2.74 -4.93
CA MET A 239 4.72 -4.14 -4.68
C MET A 239 5.87 -5.11 -4.93
N SER A 240 6.73 -4.86 -5.93
CA SER A 240 7.94 -5.67 -6.12
C SER A 240 8.90 -5.53 -4.93
N GLU A 241 9.10 -4.33 -4.39
CA GLU A 241 9.90 -4.11 -3.18
C GLU A 241 9.28 -4.79 -1.95
N LEU A 242 7.98 -4.64 -1.73
CA LEU A 242 7.25 -5.29 -0.63
C LEU A 242 7.35 -6.82 -0.72
N GLY A 243 7.26 -7.38 -1.93
CA GLY A 243 7.48 -8.80 -2.18
C GLY A 243 8.89 -9.25 -1.83
N MET A 244 9.91 -8.43 -2.13
CA MET A 244 11.30 -8.71 -1.72
C MET A 244 11.48 -8.63 -0.21
N LEU A 245 10.88 -7.63 0.46
CA LEU A 245 10.93 -7.48 1.91
C LEU A 245 10.28 -8.67 2.62
N ALA A 246 9.07 -9.04 2.20
CA ALA A 246 8.35 -10.17 2.76
C ALA A 246 9.08 -11.51 2.57
N ALA A 247 9.82 -11.67 1.46
CA ALA A 247 10.61 -12.87 1.21
C ALA A 247 11.77 -13.04 2.19
N ARG A 248 12.44 -11.94 2.58
CA ARG A 248 13.58 -11.96 3.53
C ARG A 248 13.16 -12.37 4.93
N ASP A 249 11.95 -12.00 5.32
CA ASP A 249 11.43 -12.20 6.66
C ASP A 249 10.79 -13.58 6.91
N GLY A 250 10.62 -14.37 5.84
CA GLY A 250 10.14 -15.75 5.92
C GLY A 250 8.65 -15.90 6.25
N GLY A 251 8.31 -17.01 6.92
CA GLY A 251 6.93 -17.51 7.14
C GLY A 251 5.92 -16.52 7.73
N ASN A 252 6.39 -15.47 8.41
CA ASN A 252 5.53 -14.48 9.08
C ASN A 252 4.87 -13.49 8.10
N LEU A 253 5.41 -13.34 6.89
CA LEU A 253 4.92 -12.39 5.88
C LEU A 253 4.43 -13.06 4.59
N VAL A 254 4.11 -14.36 4.62
CA VAL A 254 3.66 -15.12 3.44
C VAL A 254 2.45 -14.49 2.75
N THR A 255 1.50 -13.96 3.52
CA THR A 255 0.31 -13.29 2.96
C THR A 255 0.68 -12.01 2.22
N ILE A 256 1.59 -11.20 2.78
CA ILE A 256 2.11 -9.98 2.13
C ILE A 256 2.92 -10.35 0.89
N LEU A 257 3.78 -11.37 0.97
CA LEU A 257 4.56 -11.89 -0.15
C LEU A 257 3.64 -12.27 -1.33
N ASN A 258 2.62 -13.08 -1.05
CA ASN A 258 1.68 -13.55 -2.06
C ASN A 258 0.87 -12.38 -2.66
N THR A 259 0.34 -11.50 -1.82
CA THR A 259 -0.48 -10.37 -2.25
C THR A 259 0.34 -9.38 -3.09
N SER A 260 1.57 -9.10 -2.69
CA SER A 260 2.49 -8.20 -3.40
C SER A 260 2.84 -8.73 -4.79
N TRP A 261 3.29 -9.98 -4.92
CA TRP A 261 3.62 -10.55 -6.23
C TRP A 261 2.39 -10.73 -7.12
N LYS A 262 1.24 -11.12 -6.55
CA LYS A 262 -0.03 -11.15 -7.28
C LYS A 262 -0.40 -9.76 -7.79
N GLY A 263 -0.21 -8.72 -6.98
CA GLY A 263 -0.37 -7.32 -7.35
C GLY A 263 0.51 -6.92 -8.53
N VAL A 264 1.81 -7.21 -8.47
CA VAL A 264 2.76 -6.97 -9.58
C VAL A 264 2.26 -7.59 -10.89
N ILE A 265 1.93 -8.89 -10.89
CA ILE A 265 1.42 -9.58 -12.09
C ILE A 265 0.14 -8.92 -12.61
N THR A 266 -0.77 -8.60 -11.70
CA THR A 266 -2.07 -8.01 -12.03
C THR A 266 -1.92 -6.63 -12.67
N LEU A 267 -1.05 -5.78 -12.12
CA LEU A 267 -0.81 -4.44 -12.64
C LEU A 267 -0.08 -4.47 -13.98
N LEU A 268 0.90 -5.36 -14.14
CA LEU A 268 1.60 -5.57 -15.40
C LEU A 268 0.68 -6.01 -16.56
N GLN A 269 -0.50 -6.57 -16.25
CA GLN A 269 -1.49 -6.98 -17.25
C GLN A 269 -2.39 -5.83 -17.75
N ILE A 270 -2.43 -4.68 -17.08
CA ILE A 270 -3.37 -3.58 -17.36
C ILE A 270 -3.11 -2.94 -18.73
N ASP A 271 -1.87 -2.52 -19.01
CA ASP A 271 -1.46 -1.99 -20.32
C ASP A 271 0.00 -2.40 -20.60
N LYS A 272 0.15 -3.58 -21.22
CA LYS A 272 1.45 -4.18 -21.48
C LYS A 272 2.35 -3.27 -22.33
N HIS A 273 1.78 -2.54 -23.28
CA HIS A 273 2.57 -1.74 -24.21
C HIS A 273 3.14 -0.50 -23.53
N THR A 274 2.29 0.26 -22.84
CA THR A 274 2.72 1.47 -22.15
C THR A 274 3.66 1.14 -21.00
N LEU A 275 3.35 0.11 -20.21
CA LEU A 275 4.16 -0.29 -19.06
C LEU A 275 5.54 -0.82 -19.44
N ALA A 276 5.68 -1.49 -20.59
CA ALA A 276 6.99 -1.96 -21.08
C ALA A 276 8.02 -0.83 -21.27
N SER A 277 7.56 0.41 -21.43
CA SER A 277 8.41 1.60 -21.58
C SER A 277 8.65 2.38 -20.28
N LYS A 278 7.88 2.09 -19.22
CA LYS A 278 7.86 2.87 -17.97
C LYS A 278 8.33 2.08 -16.75
N VAL A 279 8.24 0.75 -16.82
CA VAL A 279 8.65 -0.18 -15.78
C VAL A 279 9.82 -0.99 -16.30
N ASP A 280 10.87 -1.11 -15.49
CA ASP A 280 11.96 -2.05 -15.75
C ASP A 280 11.48 -3.47 -15.41
N VAL A 281 10.83 -4.11 -16.38
CA VAL A 281 10.34 -5.48 -16.23
C VAL A 281 11.51 -6.48 -16.13
N GLY A 282 12.66 -6.15 -16.75
CA GLY A 282 13.88 -6.93 -16.61
C GLY A 282 14.31 -7.01 -15.14
N GLU A 283 14.34 -5.88 -14.43
CA GLU A 283 14.64 -5.82 -12.99
C GLU A 283 13.67 -6.68 -12.17
N ILE A 284 12.37 -6.68 -12.49
CA ILE A 284 11.38 -7.53 -11.80
C ILE A 284 11.67 -9.02 -11.99
N ILE A 285 12.01 -9.43 -13.22
CA ILE A 285 12.42 -10.82 -13.52
C ILE A 285 13.69 -11.17 -12.74
N LEU A 286 14.68 -10.27 -12.71
CA LEU A 286 15.93 -10.46 -11.96
C LEU A 286 15.69 -10.60 -10.45
N LYS A 287 14.78 -9.81 -9.87
CA LYS A 287 14.37 -9.92 -8.46
C LYS A 287 13.81 -11.32 -8.16
N LEU A 288 12.92 -11.83 -9.01
CA LEU A 288 12.36 -13.19 -8.85
C LEU A 288 13.44 -14.27 -9.01
N ILE A 289 14.34 -14.14 -9.99
CA ILE A 289 15.48 -15.04 -10.17
C ILE A 289 16.38 -15.05 -8.94
N SER A 290 16.64 -13.88 -8.35
CA SER A 290 17.42 -13.76 -7.12
C SER A 290 16.80 -14.57 -5.98
N LEU A 291 15.49 -14.45 -5.77
CA LEU A 291 14.76 -15.21 -4.75
C LEU A 291 14.79 -16.73 -4.99
N ILE A 292 14.74 -17.16 -6.26
CA ILE A 292 14.88 -18.57 -6.64
C ILE A 292 16.28 -19.08 -6.28
N LYS A 293 17.33 -18.35 -6.69
CA LYS A 293 18.73 -18.71 -6.44
C LYS A 293 19.02 -18.79 -4.95
N GLU A 294 18.55 -17.81 -4.20
CA GLU A 294 18.70 -17.76 -2.74
C GLU A 294 17.99 -18.92 -2.05
N SER A 295 16.74 -19.21 -2.44
CA SER A 295 15.98 -20.36 -1.91
C SER A 295 16.68 -21.70 -2.19
N LEU A 296 17.22 -21.88 -3.40
CA LEU A 296 17.99 -23.09 -3.77
C LEU A 296 19.31 -23.19 -3.01
N ARG A 297 19.99 -22.07 -2.78
CA ARG A 297 21.23 -22.04 -1.99
C ARG A 297 20.95 -22.46 -0.55
N PHE A 298 19.93 -21.88 0.10
CA PHE A 298 19.55 -22.27 1.45
C PHE A 298 19.14 -23.74 1.54
N ALA A 299 18.46 -24.27 0.52
CA ALA A 299 18.14 -25.69 0.43
C ALA A 299 19.40 -26.57 0.41
N ALA A 300 20.34 -26.26 -0.49
CA ALA A 300 21.58 -27.00 -0.65
C ALA A 300 22.44 -26.96 0.62
N GLU A 301 22.58 -25.79 1.23
CA GLU A 301 23.30 -25.62 2.51
C GLU A 301 22.67 -26.49 3.61
N ALA A 302 21.35 -26.37 3.82
CA ALA A 302 20.63 -27.12 4.85
C ALA A 302 20.78 -28.64 4.69
N TRP A 303 20.77 -29.14 3.44
CA TRP A 303 20.92 -30.55 3.15
C TRP A 303 22.36 -31.04 3.26
N SER A 304 23.33 -30.22 2.83
CA SER A 304 24.74 -30.55 2.98
C SER A 304 25.19 -30.64 4.45
N CYS A 305 24.56 -29.87 5.35
CA CYS A 305 24.82 -29.90 6.79
C CYS A 305 24.05 -31.00 7.54
N SER A 306 23.07 -31.64 6.90
CA SER A 306 22.26 -32.69 7.52
C SER A 306 23.03 -34.01 7.49
N ALA A 307 23.38 -34.55 8.67
CA ALA A 307 23.99 -35.88 8.82
C ALA A 307 23.07 -37.06 8.42
N LYS A 308 21.85 -36.80 7.90
CA LYS A 308 20.92 -37.82 7.40
C LYS A 308 21.24 -38.13 5.94
N GLU A 309 21.49 -39.41 5.64
CA GLU A 309 21.76 -39.90 4.28
C GLU A 309 20.60 -39.67 3.29
N ASN A 310 19.36 -39.46 3.77
CA ASN A 310 18.19 -39.25 2.91
C ASN A 310 17.30 -38.10 3.40
N ILE A 311 17.05 -37.13 2.52
CA ILE A 311 16.06 -36.06 2.72
C ILE A 311 14.67 -36.65 2.47
N SER A 312 13.76 -36.51 3.43
CA SER A 312 12.39 -36.98 3.24
C SER A 312 11.68 -36.20 2.13
N ALA A 313 10.77 -36.86 1.40
CA ALA A 313 9.97 -36.21 0.36
C ALA A 313 9.14 -35.02 0.89
N THR A 314 8.72 -35.06 2.16
CA THR A 314 8.00 -33.96 2.81
C THR A 314 8.89 -32.75 3.03
N GLU A 315 10.12 -32.97 3.49
CA GLU A 315 11.11 -31.90 3.67
C GLU A 315 11.51 -31.29 2.32
N ALA A 316 11.79 -32.14 1.32
CA ALA A 316 12.08 -31.68 -0.04
C ALA A 316 10.95 -30.80 -0.60
N ARG A 317 9.69 -31.24 -0.47
CA ARG A 317 8.53 -30.46 -0.92
C ARG A 317 8.40 -29.11 -0.23
N ARG A 318 8.64 -29.05 1.08
CA ARG A 318 8.59 -27.81 1.86
C ARG A 318 9.64 -26.82 1.38
N VAL A 319 10.87 -27.28 1.17
CA VAL A 319 12.00 -26.47 0.74
C VAL A 319 11.84 -25.95 -0.69
N PHE A 320 11.25 -26.72 -1.60
CA PHE A 320 11.00 -26.29 -2.98
C PHE A 320 9.73 -25.46 -3.18
N LEU A 321 8.88 -25.30 -2.15
CA LEU A 321 7.64 -24.52 -2.27
C LEU A 321 7.90 -23.05 -2.63
N PRO A 322 8.84 -22.32 -1.98
CA PRO A 322 9.22 -20.96 -2.39
C PRO A 322 9.81 -20.92 -3.79
N VAL A 323 10.69 -21.87 -4.15
CA VAL A 323 11.29 -21.97 -5.50
C VAL A 323 10.20 -22.07 -6.57
N LYS A 324 9.23 -22.96 -6.38
CA LYS A 324 8.07 -23.11 -7.27
C LYS A 324 7.27 -21.81 -7.38
N PHE A 325 7.00 -21.16 -6.24
CA PHE A 325 6.24 -19.90 -6.21
C PHE A 325 6.94 -18.79 -7.02
N TYR A 326 8.23 -18.57 -6.80
CA TYR A 326 8.97 -17.53 -7.53
C TYR A 326 9.14 -17.87 -9.01
N LEU A 327 9.37 -19.14 -9.36
CA LEU A 327 9.44 -19.59 -10.76
C LEU A 327 8.14 -19.33 -11.52
N ILE A 328 6.99 -19.67 -10.93
CA ILE A 328 5.68 -19.43 -11.55
C ILE A 328 5.50 -17.94 -11.84
N ASN A 329 5.86 -17.06 -10.90
CA ASN A 329 5.76 -15.62 -11.10
C ASN A 329 6.77 -15.13 -12.16
N ALA A 330 8.01 -15.62 -12.15
CA ALA A 330 9.03 -15.24 -13.14
C ALA A 330 8.61 -15.62 -14.56
N VAL A 331 8.10 -16.84 -14.74
CA VAL A 331 7.57 -17.32 -16.02
C VAL A 331 6.37 -16.49 -16.48
N LYS A 332 5.45 -16.14 -15.57
CA LYS A 332 4.31 -15.26 -15.91
C LYS A 332 4.79 -13.89 -16.41
N VAL A 333 5.73 -13.25 -15.72
CA VAL A 333 6.28 -11.95 -16.15
C VAL A 333 6.99 -12.08 -17.49
N ALA A 334 7.87 -13.09 -17.63
CA ALA A 334 8.63 -13.30 -18.87
C ALA A 334 7.71 -13.58 -20.08
N ALA A 335 6.64 -14.35 -19.88
CA ALA A 335 5.64 -14.61 -20.92
C ALA A 335 4.82 -13.36 -21.29
N LEU A 336 4.59 -12.45 -20.34
CA LEU A 336 3.94 -11.17 -20.61
C LEU A 336 4.84 -10.19 -21.37
N PHE A 337 6.16 -10.26 -21.17
CA PHE A 337 7.15 -9.33 -21.74
C PHE A 337 8.37 -10.07 -22.32
N PRO A 338 8.21 -10.80 -23.45
CA PRO A 338 9.27 -11.63 -24.02
C PRO A 338 10.51 -10.83 -24.45
N SER A 339 10.34 -9.59 -24.90
CA SER A 339 11.47 -8.70 -25.25
C SER A 339 12.34 -8.39 -24.02
N GLN A 340 11.72 -8.01 -22.92
CA GLN A 340 12.40 -7.74 -21.65
C GLN A 340 13.02 -9.02 -21.07
N ALA A 341 12.34 -10.16 -21.18
CA ALA A 341 12.89 -11.45 -20.78
C ALA A 341 14.15 -11.82 -21.58
N SER A 342 14.19 -11.51 -22.88
CA SER A 342 15.36 -11.78 -23.73
C SER A 342 16.60 -10.99 -23.30
N MET A 343 16.42 -9.79 -22.74
CA MET A 343 17.51 -8.96 -22.22
C MET A 343 18.16 -9.56 -20.98
N VAL A 344 17.44 -10.38 -20.21
CA VAL A 344 17.92 -11.06 -18.99
C VAL A 344 18.07 -12.57 -19.18
N PHE A 345 18.19 -13.02 -20.44
CA PHE A 345 18.29 -14.44 -20.80
C PHE A 345 19.47 -15.15 -20.14
N LYS A 346 20.59 -14.45 -19.92
CA LYS A 346 21.77 -15.04 -19.28
C LYS A 346 21.44 -15.49 -17.86
N GLU A 347 20.74 -14.66 -17.10
CA GLU A 347 20.35 -14.92 -15.73
C GLU A 347 19.27 -16.01 -15.64
N ILE A 348 18.35 -16.04 -16.61
CA ILE A 348 17.37 -17.12 -16.77
C ILE A 348 18.10 -18.46 -17.03
N SER A 349 19.05 -18.49 -17.96
CA SER A 349 19.81 -19.70 -18.30
C SER A 349 20.61 -20.22 -17.11
N LEU A 350 21.29 -19.33 -16.38
CA LEU A 350 22.00 -19.68 -15.15
C LEU A 350 21.05 -20.24 -14.09
N CYS A 351 19.86 -19.66 -13.93
CA CYS A 351 18.85 -20.17 -13.00
C CYS A 351 18.39 -21.59 -13.39
N ILE A 352 18.13 -21.85 -14.67
CA ILE A 352 17.76 -23.18 -15.18
C ILE A 352 18.89 -24.19 -14.92
N LEU A 353 20.15 -23.82 -15.18
CA LEU A 353 21.30 -24.68 -14.90
C LEU A 353 21.41 -25.01 -13.40
N MET A 354 21.21 -24.02 -12.52
CA MET A 354 21.19 -24.27 -11.07
C MET A 354 20.08 -25.23 -10.65
N ILE A 355 18.87 -25.09 -11.19
CA ILE A 355 17.76 -26.01 -10.89
C ILE A 355 18.06 -27.42 -11.41
N SER A 356 18.60 -27.52 -12.62
CA SER A 356 18.92 -28.81 -13.26
C SER A 356 20.04 -29.54 -12.52
N ALA A 357 21.05 -28.81 -12.04
CA ALA A 357 22.11 -29.37 -11.21
C ALA A 357 21.59 -29.90 -9.86
N ASN A 358 20.54 -29.29 -9.31
CA ASN A 358 19.89 -29.75 -8.07
C ASN A 358 18.99 -31.00 -8.29
N GLN A 359 18.46 -31.23 -9.50
CA GLN A 359 17.75 -32.48 -9.80
C GLN A 359 18.67 -33.71 -9.72
N ALA A 360 19.97 -33.55 -9.95
CA ALA A 360 20.95 -34.63 -9.78
C ALA A 360 21.12 -35.10 -8.32
N TRP A 361 20.58 -34.36 -7.33
CA TRP A 361 20.60 -34.72 -5.90
C TRP A 361 19.35 -35.47 -5.43
N LEU A 362 18.32 -35.57 -6.30
CA LEU A 362 17.03 -36.18 -5.99
C LEU A 362 16.79 -37.50 -6.73
N GLY A 363 17.74 -37.94 -7.57
CA GLY A 363 17.67 -39.14 -8.39
C GLY A 363 18.29 -40.36 -7.71
#